data_AF-A0A3D1T0V4-F1
#
_entry.id   AF-A0A3D1T0V4-F1
#
_cell.length_a   1.000
_cell.length_b   1.000
_cell.length_c   1.000
_cell.angle_alpha   90.00
_cell.angle_beta   90.00
_cell.angle_gamma   90.00
#
_symmetry.space_group_name_H-M   'P 1'
#
loop_
_entity.id
_entity.type
_entity.pdbx_description
1 polymer ?
#
loop_
_entity_poly.entity_id
_entity_poly.type
_entity_poly.pdbx_seq_one_letter_code
_entity_poly.pdbx_strand_id
1 'polypeptide(L)'
;NKQGLAGTLFYLASHAVIKSTLFLAAGAIIAATGKKKVSELSGIGRKMPLTMAAFTIGSLGLIGLPLFSGFVGKWYLLLGSIETGKPLPTVVVIAGSILCATYLLPVIRRAYFEPAPDTTNADWQDPQDPGFSQKLALILLAAIVVLLGVVPGPLLELAKRAAAELLLLQ
;
A
#
# COMPACT_ATOMS: atom_id res chain seq x y z
N ASN A 1 -16.22 2.54 -19.81
CA ASN A 1 -15.25 2.83 -20.90
C ASN A 1 -14.03 1.92 -20.74
N LYS A 2 -13.22 1.78 -21.79
CA LYS A 2 -12.07 0.84 -21.80
C LYS A 2 -11.01 1.19 -20.76
N GLN A 3 -10.67 2.48 -20.62
CA GLN A 3 -9.63 2.93 -19.68
C GLN A 3 -10.02 2.70 -18.21
N GLY A 4 -11.26 3.06 -17.84
CA GLY A 4 -11.74 2.88 -16.47
C GLY A 4 -11.80 1.42 -16.05
N LEU A 5 -12.24 0.52 -16.94
CA LEU A 5 -12.29 -0.90 -16.64
C LEU A 5 -10.89 -1.53 -16.56
N ALA A 6 -9.99 -1.21 -17.49
CA ALA A 6 -8.60 -1.69 -17.44
C ALA A 6 -7.88 -1.18 -16.17
N GLY A 7 -8.06 0.10 -15.84
CA GLY A 7 -7.55 0.71 -14.61
C GLY A 7 -8.11 0.04 -13.36
N THR A 8 -9.40 -0.31 -13.35
CA THR A 8 -10.05 -1.02 -12.24
C THR A 8 -9.44 -2.41 -12.04
N LEU A 9 -9.30 -3.20 -13.10
CA LEU A 9 -8.75 -4.56 -13.02
C LEU A 9 -7.29 -4.55 -12.56
N PHE A 10 -6.48 -3.65 -13.11
CA PHE A 10 -5.09 -3.46 -12.66
C PHE A 10 -5.04 -2.99 -11.20
N TYR A 11 -5.85 -1.98 -10.85
CA TYR A 11 -5.88 -1.46 -9.48
C TYR A 11 -6.34 -2.50 -8.47
N LEU A 12 -7.29 -3.38 -8.82
CA LEU A 12 -7.75 -4.46 -7.94
C LEU A 12 -6.62 -5.43 -7.59
N ALA A 13 -5.86 -5.90 -8.59
CA ALA A 13 -4.73 -6.79 -8.37
C ALA A 13 -3.62 -6.10 -7.55
N SER A 14 -3.27 -4.86 -7.93
CA SER A 14 -2.31 -4.03 -7.20
C SER A 14 -2.73 -3.80 -5.74
N HIS A 15 -4.00 -3.45 -5.51
CA HIS A 15 -4.56 -3.19 -4.20
C HIS A 15 -4.56 -4.44 -3.32
N ALA A 16 -4.78 -5.63 -3.88
CA ALA A 16 -4.66 -6.89 -3.14
C ALA A 16 -3.23 -7.09 -2.61
N VAL A 17 -2.20 -6.94 -3.45
CA VAL A 17 -0.80 -7.07 -3.04
C VAL A 17 -0.43 -6.03 -1.98
N ILE A 18 -0.85 -4.77 -2.17
CA ILE A 18 -0.64 -3.69 -1.22
C ILE A 18 -1.26 -4.02 0.14
N LYS A 19 -2.53 -4.45 0.16
CA LYS A 19 -3.22 -4.82 1.41
C LYS A 19 -2.56 -6.01 2.09
N SER A 20 -2.17 -7.04 1.33
CA SER A 20 -1.40 -8.17 1.88
C SER A 20 -0.10 -7.72 2.53
N THR A 21 0.64 -6.80 1.90
CA THR A 21 1.87 -6.21 2.46
C THR A 21 1.59 -5.48 3.78
N LEU A 22 0.59 -4.61 3.80
CA LEU A 22 0.22 -3.80 4.96
C LEU A 22 -0.27 -4.65 6.13
N PHE A 23 -1.15 -5.62 5.88
CA PHE A 23 -1.67 -6.51 6.91
C PHE A 23 -0.60 -7.46 7.45
N LEU A 24 0.29 -7.98 6.59
CA LEU A 24 1.40 -8.81 7.06
C LEU A 24 2.36 -8.00 7.94
N ALA A 25 2.70 -6.78 7.54
CA ALA A 25 3.59 -5.93 8.33
C ALA A 25 2.95 -5.52 9.66
N ALA A 26 1.69 -5.09 9.65
CA ALA A 26 0.95 -4.78 10.88
C ALA A 26 0.80 -6.01 11.79
N GLY A 27 0.52 -7.18 11.21
CA GLY A 27 0.43 -8.44 11.94
C GLY A 27 1.76 -8.83 12.59
N ALA A 28 2.88 -8.66 11.88
CA ALA A 28 4.21 -8.90 12.42
C ALA A 28 4.54 -7.95 13.60
N ILE A 29 4.19 -6.66 13.47
CA ILE A 29 4.35 -5.67 14.55
C ILE A 29 3.52 -6.08 15.77
N ILE A 30 2.25 -6.42 15.59
CA ILE A 30 1.36 -6.82 16.69
C ILE A 30 1.87 -8.12 17.34
N ALA A 31 2.33 -9.09 16.55
CA ALA A 31 2.84 -10.35 17.07
C ALA A 31 4.13 -10.16 17.89
N ALA A 32 5.01 -9.23 17.48
CA ALA A 32 6.27 -8.97 18.17
C ALA A 32 6.12 -8.04 19.38
N THR A 33 5.16 -7.11 19.36
CA THR A 33 5.06 -6.02 20.36
C THR A 33 3.83 -6.10 21.26
N GLY A 34 2.78 -6.84 20.84
CA GLY A 34 1.45 -6.81 21.44
C GLY A 34 0.71 -5.47 21.29
N LYS A 35 1.34 -4.43 20.71
CA LYS A 35 0.78 -3.08 20.61
C LYS A 35 -0.19 -2.98 19.44
N LYS A 36 -1.33 -2.33 19.67
CA LYS A 36 -2.43 -2.22 18.69
C LYS A 36 -2.78 -0.79 18.35
N LYS A 37 -2.31 0.19 19.13
CA LYS A 37 -2.59 1.60 18.89
C LYS A 37 -1.41 2.23 18.17
N VAL A 38 -1.71 3.09 17.20
CA VAL A 38 -0.68 3.90 16.51
C VAL A 38 0.14 4.72 17.52
N SER A 39 -0.50 5.18 18.60
CA SER A 39 0.16 5.92 19.68
C SER A 39 1.31 5.15 20.36
N GLU A 40 1.32 3.82 20.26
CA GLU A 40 2.29 2.94 20.91
C GLU A 40 3.47 2.57 19.99
N LEU A 41 3.44 2.99 18.73
CA LEU A 41 4.41 2.59 17.71
C LEU A 41 5.61 3.53 17.57
N SER A 42 5.80 4.47 18.51
CA SER A 42 6.89 5.44 18.45
C SER A 42 8.25 4.75 18.45
N GLY A 43 9.08 5.03 17.45
CA GLY A 43 10.41 4.43 17.31
C GLY A 43 10.47 2.99 16.78
N ILE A 44 9.33 2.35 16.46
CA ILE A 44 9.30 0.96 15.98
C ILE A 44 10.07 0.75 14.67
N GLY A 45 10.22 1.78 13.85
CA GLY A 45 10.98 1.74 12.59
C GLY A 45 12.47 1.48 12.77
N ARG A 46 13.03 1.76 13.95
CA ARG A 46 14.43 1.43 14.27
C ARG A 46 14.58 -0.01 14.79
N LYS A 47 13.53 -0.56 15.38
CA LYS A 47 13.50 -1.90 15.99
C LYS A 47 13.15 -2.99 14.98
N MET A 48 12.19 -2.72 14.09
CA MET A 48 11.74 -3.60 13.01
C MET A 48 11.88 -2.93 11.64
N PRO A 49 13.11 -2.57 11.20
CA PRO A 49 13.33 -1.76 10.01
C PRO A 49 12.81 -2.42 8.74
N LEU A 50 12.91 -3.74 8.60
CA LEU A 50 12.43 -4.41 7.40
C LEU A 50 10.91 -4.40 7.33
N THR A 51 10.25 -4.75 8.44
CA THR A 51 8.80 -4.76 8.53
C THR A 51 8.22 -3.37 8.26
N MET A 52 8.84 -2.34 8.85
CA MET A 52 8.41 -0.96 8.62
C MET A 52 8.75 -0.45 7.22
N ALA A 53 9.84 -0.91 6.58
CA ALA A 53 10.12 -0.58 5.19
C ALA A 53 9.05 -1.17 4.25
N ALA A 54 8.68 -2.43 4.44
CA ALA A 54 7.59 -3.06 3.69
C ALA A 54 6.24 -2.36 3.93
N PHE A 55 5.92 -2.01 5.18
CA PHE A 55 4.73 -1.21 5.51
C PHE A 55 4.73 0.14 4.80
N THR A 56 5.89 0.81 4.75
CA THR A 56 6.07 2.10 4.09
C THR A 56 5.84 1.97 2.58
N ILE A 57 6.47 0.98 1.93
CA ILE A 57 6.27 0.71 0.50
C ILE A 57 4.80 0.43 0.19
N GLY A 58 4.15 -0.43 0.97
CA GLY A 58 2.71 -0.70 0.83
C GLY A 58 1.86 0.57 1.02
N SER A 59 2.23 1.42 1.98
CA SER A 59 1.50 2.65 2.27
C SER A 59 1.63 3.68 1.15
N LEU A 60 2.83 3.89 0.62
CA LEU A 60 3.07 4.77 -0.52
C LEU A 60 2.40 4.24 -1.79
N GLY A 61 2.36 2.91 -1.96
CA GLY A 61 1.54 2.24 -2.97
C GLY A 61 0.06 2.55 -2.81
N LEU A 62 -0.49 2.43 -1.60
CA LEU A 62 -1.92 2.69 -1.35
C LEU A 62 -2.30 4.16 -1.53
N ILE A 63 -1.43 5.07 -1.11
CA ILE A 63 -1.54 6.52 -1.37
C ILE A 63 -1.57 6.76 -2.88
N GLY A 64 -0.75 6.02 -3.62
CA GLY A 64 -0.63 6.13 -5.07
C GLY A 64 0.45 7.13 -5.45
N LEU A 65 1.59 7.09 -4.78
CA LEU A 65 2.76 7.87 -5.22
C LEU A 65 3.36 7.29 -6.51
N PRO A 66 3.96 8.14 -7.36
CA PRO A 66 4.76 7.69 -8.50
C PRO A 66 5.78 6.63 -8.05
N LEU A 67 6.10 5.67 -8.93
CA LEU A 67 6.94 4.47 -8.70
C LEU A 67 6.23 3.26 -8.09
N PHE A 68 5.04 3.41 -7.51
CA PHE A 68 4.32 2.30 -6.89
C PHE A 68 3.09 1.87 -7.70
N SER A 69 2.73 0.60 -7.59
CA SER A 69 1.64 -0.01 -8.36
C SER A 69 0.29 0.67 -8.18
N GLY A 70 -0.02 1.25 -7.01
CA GLY A 70 -1.30 1.92 -6.80
C GLY A 70 -1.45 3.22 -7.61
N PHE A 71 -0.36 3.88 -7.99
CA PHE A 71 -0.39 5.06 -8.86
C PHE A 71 -0.91 4.70 -10.25
N VAL A 72 -0.37 3.63 -10.86
CA VAL A 72 -0.75 3.22 -12.23
C VAL A 72 -2.25 2.94 -12.31
N GLY A 73 -2.79 2.16 -11.36
CA GLY A 73 -4.23 1.85 -11.35
C GLY A 73 -5.10 3.10 -11.20
N LYS A 74 -4.76 3.99 -10.24
CA LYS A 74 -5.49 5.25 -10.04
C LYS A 74 -5.36 6.20 -11.22
N TRP A 75 -4.23 6.22 -11.90
CA TRP A 75 -4.02 7.04 -13.10
C TRP A 75 -5.00 6.65 -14.21
N TYR A 76 -5.14 5.35 -14.50
CA TYR A 76 -6.11 4.87 -15.47
C TYR A 76 -7.57 5.09 -15.02
N LEU A 77 -7.86 4.98 -13.72
CA LEU A 77 -9.18 5.34 -13.16
C LEU A 77 -9.49 6.83 -13.34
N LEU A 78 -8.51 7.72 -13.15
CA LEU A 78 -8.66 9.16 -13.37
C LEU A 78 -8.90 9.47 -14.86
N LEU A 79 -8.09 8.89 -15.76
CA LEU A 79 -8.28 9.04 -17.20
C LEU A 79 -9.68 8.57 -17.62
N GLY A 80 -10.08 7.38 -17.17
CA GLY A 80 -11.42 6.85 -17.42
C GLY A 80 -12.52 7.72 -16.80
N SER A 81 -12.29 8.35 -15.65
CA SER A 81 -13.27 9.24 -15.03
C SER A 81 -13.46 10.53 -15.83
N ILE A 82 -12.36 11.15 -16.29
CA ILE A 82 -12.36 12.37 -17.09
C ILE A 82 -13.08 12.13 -18.42
N GLU A 83 -12.87 10.99 -19.08
CA GLU A 83 -13.56 10.60 -20.31
C GLU A 83 -15.09 10.56 -20.18
N THR A 84 -15.63 10.36 -18.97
CA THR A 84 -17.09 10.34 -18.76
C THR A 84 -17.72 11.74 -18.76
N GLY A 85 -16.90 12.80 -18.67
CA GLY A 85 -17.36 14.19 -18.49
C GLY A 85 -18.02 14.48 -17.14
N LYS A 86 -18.13 13.49 -16.24
CA LYS A 86 -18.72 13.65 -14.90
C LYS A 86 -17.62 13.96 -13.89
N PRO A 87 -17.73 15.02 -13.08
CA PRO A 87 -16.69 15.36 -12.11
C PRO A 87 -16.65 14.41 -10.90
N LEU A 88 -17.77 13.79 -10.55
CA LEU A 88 -17.92 12.99 -9.33
C LEU A 88 -16.90 11.84 -9.22
N PRO A 89 -16.69 10.96 -10.22
CA PRO A 89 -15.73 9.87 -10.10
C PRO A 89 -14.29 10.36 -9.93
N THR A 90 -13.91 11.43 -10.62
CA THR A 90 -12.59 12.06 -10.49
C THR A 90 -12.36 12.57 -9.06
N VAL A 91 -13.35 13.26 -8.49
CA VAL A 91 -13.28 13.76 -7.10
C VAL A 91 -13.14 12.60 -6.12
N VAL A 92 -13.88 11.51 -6.30
CA VAL A 92 -13.80 10.32 -5.42
C VAL A 92 -12.42 9.68 -5.44
N VAL A 93 -11.80 9.52 -6.62
CA VAL A 93 -10.45 8.94 -6.73
C VAL A 93 -9.38 9.81 -6.05
N ILE A 94 -9.46 11.13 -6.23
CA ILE A 94 -8.55 12.09 -5.59
C ILE A 94 -8.75 12.10 -4.08
N ALA A 95 -10.00 12.26 -3.62
CA ALA A 95 -10.34 12.29 -2.20
C ALA A 95 -9.93 11.00 -1.47
N GLY A 96 -10.15 9.84 -2.10
CA GLY A 96 -9.72 8.55 -1.54
C GLY A 96 -8.20 8.46 -1.39
N SER A 97 -7.43 9.06 -2.29
CA SER A 97 -5.96 9.10 -2.21
C SER A 97 -5.47 10.03 -1.10
N ILE A 98 -6.10 11.19 -0.95
CA ILE A 98 -5.84 12.12 0.15
C ILE A 98 -6.15 11.43 1.48
N LEU A 99 -7.29 10.75 1.59
CA LEU A 99 -7.67 10.01 2.79
C LEU A 99 -6.64 8.93 3.12
N CYS A 100 -6.13 8.19 2.13
CA CYS A 100 -5.05 7.24 2.35
C CYS A 100 -3.79 7.89 2.93
N ALA A 101 -3.41 9.08 2.43
CA ALA A 101 -2.26 9.79 2.96
C ALA A 101 -2.49 10.25 4.40
N THR A 102 -3.68 10.78 4.72
CA THR A 102 -3.97 11.32 6.05
C THR A 102 -3.96 10.27 7.15
N TYR A 103 -4.36 9.02 6.89
CA TYR A 103 -4.30 7.97 7.91
C TYR A 103 -3.01 7.14 7.91
N LEU A 104 -2.26 7.02 6.80
CA LEU A 104 -1.04 6.20 6.74
C LEU A 104 0.24 6.97 7.07
N LEU A 105 0.38 8.21 6.58
CA LEU A 105 1.60 8.99 6.82
C LEU A 105 1.87 9.25 8.31
N PRO A 106 0.86 9.51 9.17
CA PRO A 106 1.11 9.63 10.60
C PRO A 106 1.69 8.36 11.24
N VAL A 107 1.31 7.18 10.76
CA VAL A 107 1.88 5.90 11.26
C VAL A 107 3.35 5.80 10.92
N ILE A 108 3.72 6.10 9.66
CA ILE A 108 5.11 6.13 9.19
C ILE A 108 5.91 7.18 9.96
N ARG A 109 5.35 8.39 10.10
CA ARG A 109 5.98 9.49 10.84
C ARG A 109 6.30 9.05 12.28
N ARG A 110 5.32 8.49 12.97
CA ARG A 110 5.47 8.03 14.36
C ARG A 110 6.50 6.91 14.49
N ALA A 111 6.46 5.95 13.57
CA ALA A 111 7.36 4.81 13.58
C ALA A 111 8.84 5.20 13.43
N TYR A 112 9.17 6.18 12.57
CA TYR A 112 10.57 6.55 12.29
C TYR A 112 11.07 7.79 13.03
N PHE A 113 10.20 8.78 13.26
CA PHE A 113 10.62 10.13 13.68
C PHE A 113 10.26 10.47 15.13
N GLU A 114 9.37 9.74 15.77
CA GLU A 114 9.15 9.93 17.21
C GLU A 114 10.19 9.12 18.02
N PRO A 115 10.73 9.69 19.12
CA PRO A 115 11.63 8.96 20.00
C PRO A 115 10.91 7.75 20.61
N ALA A 116 11.65 6.64 20.73
CA ALA A 116 11.18 5.50 21.49
C ALA A 116 10.97 5.93 22.96
N PRO A 117 9.92 5.45 23.64
CA PRO A 117 9.71 5.74 25.06
C PRO A 117 10.94 5.34 25.88
N ASP A 118 11.32 6.16 26.87
CA ASP A 118 12.43 5.85 27.77
C ASP A 118 12.18 4.51 28.47
N THR A 119 13.07 3.54 28.24
CA THR A 119 12.95 2.12 28.63
C THR A 119 13.09 1.88 30.14
N THR A 120 12.92 2.89 30.97
CA THR A 120 13.19 2.80 32.41
C THR A 120 12.03 2.21 33.20
N ASN A 121 10.80 2.11 32.65
CA ASN A 121 9.63 1.69 33.46
C ASN A 121 8.47 0.93 32.76
N ALA A 122 8.57 0.46 31.50
CA ALA A 122 7.43 -0.26 30.92
C ALA A 122 7.81 -1.21 29.78
N ASP A 123 7.60 -2.52 29.99
CA ASP A 123 6.95 -3.50 29.10
C ASP A 123 7.22 -3.45 27.57
N TRP A 124 8.35 -2.88 27.16
CA TRP A 124 8.88 -2.90 25.81
C TRP A 124 9.80 -4.11 25.70
N GLN A 125 9.21 -5.25 25.35
CA GLN A 125 9.99 -6.36 24.79
C GLN A 125 10.69 -5.83 23.55
N ASP A 126 12.02 -5.95 23.48
CA ASP A 126 12.85 -5.45 22.38
C ASP A 126 12.43 -6.14 21.07
N PRO A 127 11.56 -5.52 20.25
CA PRO A 127 10.87 -6.23 19.20
C PRO A 127 11.80 -6.31 17.99
N GLN A 128 12.08 -7.54 17.56
CA GLN A 128 12.92 -7.78 16.39
C GLN A 128 12.07 -8.08 15.16
N ASP A 129 12.64 -7.86 13.98
CA ASP A 129 12.02 -8.28 12.73
C ASP A 129 11.64 -9.77 12.78
N PRO A 130 10.54 -10.14 12.10
CA PRO A 130 9.97 -11.46 12.22
C PRO A 130 10.89 -12.55 11.62
N GLY A 131 10.56 -13.80 11.95
CA GLY A 131 11.28 -14.98 11.45
C GLY A 131 11.37 -15.04 9.92
N PHE A 132 12.29 -15.87 9.42
CA PHE A 132 12.70 -15.90 8.01
C PHE A 132 11.54 -15.98 7.01
N SER A 133 10.54 -16.83 7.26
CA SER A 133 9.40 -17.01 6.36
C SER A 133 8.54 -15.75 6.20
N GLN A 134 8.27 -15.03 7.28
CA GLN A 134 7.50 -13.77 7.25
C GLN A 134 8.31 -12.64 6.61
N LYS A 135 9.61 -12.58 6.92
CA LYS A 135 10.56 -11.64 6.32
C LYS A 135 10.64 -11.80 4.80
N LEU A 136 10.74 -13.04 4.31
CA LEU A 136 10.72 -13.34 2.87
C LEU A 136 9.41 -12.87 2.23
N ALA A 137 8.26 -13.19 2.84
CA ALA A 137 6.96 -12.77 2.33
C ALA A 137 6.81 -11.23 2.27
N LEU A 138 7.27 -10.50 3.29
CA LEU A 138 7.27 -9.04 3.31
C LEU A 138 8.11 -8.45 2.17
N ILE A 139 9.33 -8.96 1.98
CA ILE A 139 10.23 -8.50 0.92
C ILE A 139 9.61 -8.77 -0.45
N LEU A 140 9.11 -9.98 -0.68
CA LEU A 140 8.49 -10.35 -1.96
C LEU A 140 7.28 -9.49 -2.27
N LEU A 141 6.36 -9.31 -1.32
CA LEU A 141 5.17 -8.48 -1.52
C LEU A 141 5.54 -7.01 -1.77
N ALA A 142 6.44 -6.44 -0.97
CA ALA A 142 6.91 -5.08 -1.17
C ALA A 142 7.61 -4.90 -2.53
N ALA A 143 8.42 -5.87 -2.95
CA ALA A 143 9.06 -5.87 -4.26
C ALA A 143 8.03 -5.91 -5.40
N ILE A 144 6.95 -6.71 -5.27
CA ILE A 144 5.87 -6.75 -6.27
C ILE A 144 5.17 -5.38 -6.37
N VAL A 145 4.92 -4.69 -5.25
CA VAL A 145 4.31 -3.33 -5.27
C VAL A 145 5.17 -2.35 -6.07
N VAL A 146 6.49 -2.40 -5.91
CA VAL A 146 7.42 -1.53 -6.66
C VAL A 146 7.52 -1.99 -8.12
N LEU A 147 7.70 -3.29 -8.36
CA LEU A 147 7.86 -3.86 -9.70
C LEU A 147 6.65 -3.56 -10.58
N LEU A 148 5.43 -3.72 -10.06
CA LEU A 148 4.21 -3.37 -10.79
C LEU A 148 4.03 -1.87 -11.00
N GLY A 149 4.68 -1.03 -10.19
CA GLY A 149 4.71 0.42 -10.38
C GLY A 149 5.72 0.87 -11.45
N VAL A 150 6.90 0.26 -11.48
CA VAL A 150 7.99 0.58 -12.41
C VAL A 150 7.79 -0.07 -13.77
N VAL A 151 7.34 -1.32 -13.80
CA VAL A 151 7.11 -2.12 -15.02
C VAL A 151 5.65 -2.59 -15.07
N PRO A 152 4.69 -1.68 -15.27
CA PRO A 152 3.27 -2.05 -15.28
C PRO A 152 2.86 -2.83 -16.53
N GLY A 153 3.65 -2.76 -17.62
CA GLY A 153 3.32 -3.25 -18.96
C GLY A 153 2.62 -4.61 -19.00
N PRO A 154 3.23 -5.70 -18.48
CA PRO A 154 2.65 -7.04 -18.60
C PRO A 154 1.26 -7.19 -17.97
N LEU A 155 1.10 -6.71 -16.73
CA LEU A 155 -0.17 -6.81 -16.01
C LEU A 155 -1.20 -5.83 -16.56
N LEU A 156 -0.77 -4.64 -16.97
CA LEU A 156 -1.63 -3.61 -17.53
C LEU A 156 -2.16 -4.00 -18.92
N GLU A 157 -1.35 -4.65 -19.75
CA GLU A 157 -1.80 -5.20 -21.03
C GLU A 157 -2.81 -6.32 -20.82
N LEU A 158 -2.57 -7.22 -19.86
CA LEU A 158 -3.53 -8.25 -19.50
C LEU A 158 -4.86 -7.64 -19.04
N ALA A 159 -4.80 -6.62 -18.18
CA ALA A 159 -5.99 -5.88 -17.73
C ALA A 159 -6.73 -5.20 -18.89
N LYS A 160 -6.01 -4.61 -19.85
CA LYS A 160 -6.61 -4.01 -21.06
C LYS A 160 -7.29 -5.04 -21.96
N ARG A 161 -6.69 -6.22 -22.15
CA ARG A 161 -7.29 -7.32 -22.93
C ARG A 161 -8.55 -7.83 -22.24
N ALA A 162 -8.49 -8.12 -20.94
CA ALA A 162 -9.64 -8.54 -20.15
C ALA A 162 -10.77 -7.50 -20.18
N ALA A 163 -10.43 -6.20 -20.08
CA ALA A 163 -11.41 -5.13 -20.18
C ALA A 163 -12.07 -5.04 -21.57
N ALA A 164 -11.33 -5.31 -22.65
CA ALA A 164 -11.88 -5.32 -24.00
C ALA A 164 -12.90 -6.45 -24.17
N GLU A 165 -12.56 -7.67 -23.74
CA GLU A 165 -13.47 -8.83 -23.77
C GLU A 165 -14.75 -8.58 -22.95
N LEU A 166 -14.61 -8.07 -21.72
CA LEU A 166 -15.78 -7.82 -20.86
C LEU A 166 -16.76 -6.81 -21.47
N LEU A 167 -16.26 -5.81 -22.20
CA LEU A 167 -17.08 -4.79 -22.86
C LEU A 167 -17.72 -5.30 -24.15
N LEU A 168 -17.18 -6.35 -24.77
CA LEU A 168 -17.81 -6.99 -25.93
C LEU A 168 -18.97 -7.91 -25.52
N LEU A 169 -19.03 -8.33 -24.26
CA LEU A 169 -20.10 -9.15 -23.70
C LEU A 169 -21.32 -8.32 -23.21
N GLN A 170 -21.24 -6.98 -23.23
CA GLN A 170 -22.32 -6.07 -22.84
C GLN A 170 -22.99 -5.44 -24.06
#